data_AF-Q468W7-F1
#
_entry.id   AF-Q468W7-F1
#
_cell.length_a   1.000
_cell.length_b   1.000
_cell.length_c   1.000
_cell.angle_alpha   90.00
_cell.angle_beta   90.00
_cell.angle_gamma   90.00
#
_symmetry.space_group_name_H-M   'P 1'
#
loop_
_entity.id
_entity.type
_entity.pdbx_description
1 polymer ?
#
loop_
_entity_poly.entity_id
_entity_poly.type
_entity_poly.pdbx_seq_one_letter_code
_entity_poly.pdbx_strand_id
1 'polypeptide(L)'
;MKKLENYECSHVSEKSAACDDSEEVLVIGHCLLNPLARVKGVKPARPIDTRGANVIQLPCPEAMFFGMRRREITKDQLDHPAYRRFCREIFTHFADLLEDLAASGVKIKILGVPKSPSCGVEITSIGGEPGKVKEFHHRHAPGPGVFMEEIIKELKKRNVRFEIEDAGK
;
A
#
# COMPACT_ATOMS: atom_id res chain seq x y z
N MET A 1 -5.27 -19.99 31.33
CA MET A 1 -5.35 -18.61 30.80
C MET A 1 -4.18 -17.82 31.35
N LYS A 2 -3.21 -17.43 30.52
CA LYS A 2 -2.13 -16.52 30.95
C LYS A 2 -2.73 -15.13 31.15
N LYS A 3 -2.52 -14.53 32.32
CA LYS A 3 -2.94 -13.16 32.62
C LYS A 3 -2.20 -12.22 31.67
N LEU A 4 -2.93 -11.33 31.00
CA LEU A 4 -2.36 -10.17 30.31
C LEU A 4 -1.79 -9.27 31.40
N GLU A 5 -0.47 -9.26 31.56
CA GLU A 5 0.22 -8.37 32.49
C GLU A 5 0.30 -6.94 31.92
N ASN A 6 -0.22 -6.00 32.72
CA ASN A 6 0.01 -4.56 32.82
C ASN A 6 0.64 -3.85 31.60
N TYR A 7 -0.22 -3.26 30.77
CA TYR A 7 0.16 -2.20 29.84
C TYR A 7 0.06 -0.84 30.55
N GLU A 8 1.16 -0.08 30.62
CA GLU A 8 1.12 1.33 30.98
C GLU A 8 0.85 2.16 29.72
N CYS A 9 -0.27 2.89 29.71
CA CYS A 9 -0.64 3.79 28.63
C CYS A 9 -0.17 5.21 29.00
N SER A 10 0.79 5.76 28.26
CA SER A 10 1.17 7.17 28.41
C SER A 10 0.11 8.06 27.77
N HIS A 11 -0.44 9.01 28.53
CA HIS A 11 -1.37 10.02 28.00
C HIS A 11 -0.69 10.87 26.92
N VAL A 12 -1.25 10.84 25.71
CA VAL A 12 -0.87 11.73 24.60
C VAL A 12 -1.75 12.98 24.70
N SER A 13 -1.13 14.16 24.79
CA SER A 13 -1.88 15.42 24.84
C SER A 13 -2.48 15.74 23.46
N GLU A 14 -3.79 15.92 23.39
CA GLU A 14 -4.49 16.30 22.17
C GLU A 14 -4.35 17.80 21.89
N LYS A 15 -4.00 18.16 20.66
CA LYS A 15 -4.28 19.47 20.09
C LYS A 15 -5.25 19.27 18.94
N SER A 16 -6.47 19.77 19.07
CA SER A 16 -7.47 19.77 18.01
C SER A 16 -7.12 20.82 16.95
N ALA A 17 -7.01 20.40 15.69
CA ALA A 17 -7.02 21.30 14.54
C ALA A 17 -8.42 21.31 13.93
N ALA A 18 -8.91 22.50 13.58
CA ALA A 18 -10.23 22.73 13.00
C ALA A 18 -10.33 22.13 11.59
N CYS A 19 -11.51 21.57 11.29
CA CYS A 19 -11.88 20.96 10.01
C CYS A 19 -12.46 22.02 9.06
N ASP A 20 -11.90 22.14 7.86
CA ASP A 20 -12.36 23.01 6.77
C ASP A 20 -12.87 22.15 5.59
N ASP A 21 -13.77 22.72 4.78
CA ASP A 21 -14.70 22.04 3.88
C ASP A 21 -14.01 21.12 2.82
N SER A 22 -14.50 19.87 2.76
CA SER A 22 -14.00 18.71 2.00
C SER A 22 -12.66 18.12 2.48
N GLU A 23 -12.71 17.42 3.60
CA GLU A 23 -11.58 16.64 4.10
C GLU A 23 -11.03 15.68 3.03
N GLU A 24 -9.72 15.64 2.88
CA GLU A 24 -9.01 14.63 2.06
C GLU A 24 -8.33 13.62 2.99
N VAL A 25 -8.31 12.35 2.59
CA VAL A 25 -7.51 11.31 3.20
C VAL A 25 -6.48 10.76 2.21
N LEU A 26 -5.22 10.71 2.65
CA LEU A 26 -4.13 10.08 1.91
C LEU A 26 -4.04 8.60 2.27
N VAL A 27 -4.26 7.74 1.29
CA VAL A 27 -4.11 6.28 1.40
C VAL A 27 -2.75 5.89 0.85
N ILE A 28 -1.82 5.54 1.72
CA ILE A 28 -0.40 5.50 1.38
C ILE A 28 0.16 4.07 1.45
N GLY A 29 0.89 3.64 0.42
CA GLY A 29 1.64 2.38 0.44
C GLY A 29 2.63 2.30 1.61
N HIS A 30 2.63 1.20 2.35
CA HIS A 30 3.31 1.07 3.65
C HIS A 30 4.73 1.65 3.73
N CYS A 31 5.58 1.34 2.75
CA CYS A 31 7.00 1.72 2.79
C CYS A 31 7.29 3.21 2.55
N LEU A 32 6.28 3.99 2.21
CA LEU A 32 6.36 5.46 2.13
C LEU A 32 6.26 6.14 3.51
N LEU A 33 5.85 5.42 4.55
CA LEU A 33 5.91 5.90 5.95
C LEU A 33 6.80 5.03 6.82
N ASN A 34 6.90 3.73 6.51
CA ASN A 34 7.75 2.79 7.20
C ASN A 34 8.73 2.10 6.22
N PRO A 35 9.89 2.72 5.91
CA PRO A 35 10.89 2.15 5.02
C PRO A 35 11.39 0.76 5.43
N LEU A 36 11.22 0.37 6.70
CA LEU A 36 11.61 -0.97 7.19
C LEU A 36 10.87 -2.10 6.49
N ALA A 37 9.65 -1.87 5.96
CA ALA A 37 8.89 -2.89 5.24
C ALA A 37 9.40 -3.14 3.80
N ARG A 38 10.26 -2.27 3.29
CA ARG A 38 10.87 -2.41 1.96
C ARG A 38 11.86 -3.57 1.97
N VAL A 39 11.99 -4.24 0.82
CA VAL A 39 12.99 -5.30 0.64
C VAL A 39 14.40 -4.74 0.90
N LYS A 40 15.23 -5.51 1.61
CA LYS A 40 16.59 -5.09 1.99
C LYS A 40 17.48 -4.94 0.77
N GLY A 41 18.42 -3.99 0.81
CA GLY A 41 19.41 -3.78 -0.25
C GLY A 41 18.91 -2.92 -1.43
N VAL A 42 17.61 -2.59 -1.49
CA VAL A 42 17.06 -1.66 -2.48
C VAL A 42 17.04 -0.25 -1.90
N LYS A 43 17.28 0.75 -2.76
CA LYS A 43 17.18 2.18 -2.38
C LYS A 43 15.86 2.43 -1.63
N PRO A 44 15.90 3.00 -0.41
CA PRO A 44 14.70 3.26 0.36
C PRO A 44 13.77 4.21 -0.42
N ALA A 45 12.46 3.97 -0.32
CA ALA A 45 11.50 4.97 -0.70
C ALA A 45 11.74 6.21 0.18
N ARG A 46 11.71 7.40 -0.41
CA ARG A 46 11.74 8.63 0.38
C ARG A 46 10.43 8.67 1.17
N PRO A 47 10.48 8.76 2.52
CA PRO A 47 9.27 8.90 3.29
C PRO A 47 8.49 10.13 2.85
N ILE A 48 7.18 10.02 2.76
CA ILE A 48 6.29 11.15 2.50
C ILE A 48 6.12 11.91 3.82
N ASP A 49 6.22 13.23 3.77
CA ASP A 49 5.87 14.07 4.91
C ASP A 49 4.34 14.13 5.03
N THR A 50 3.82 13.60 6.13
CA THR A 50 2.39 13.53 6.42
C THR A 50 1.96 14.47 7.54
N ARG A 51 2.81 15.42 7.94
CA ARG A 51 2.45 16.38 8.99
C ARG A 51 1.23 17.19 8.57
N GLY A 52 0.17 17.11 9.37
CA GLY A 52 -1.09 17.80 9.12
C GLY A 52 -2.01 17.13 8.09
N ALA A 53 -1.65 15.95 7.56
CA ALA A 53 -2.49 15.19 6.65
C ALA A 53 -3.27 14.10 7.40
N ASN A 54 -4.51 13.82 6.97
CA ASN A 54 -5.23 12.60 7.35
C ASN A 54 -4.67 11.43 6.55
N VAL A 55 -4.24 10.36 7.23
CA VAL A 55 -3.52 9.27 6.57
C VAL A 55 -4.06 7.90 6.95
N ILE A 56 -4.30 7.09 5.93
CA ILE A 56 -4.51 5.65 6.05
C ILE A 56 -3.28 4.95 5.47
N GLN A 57 -2.52 4.25 6.30
CA GLN A 57 -1.39 3.46 5.84
C GLN A 57 -1.87 2.07 5.39
N LEU A 58 -1.66 1.73 4.12
CA LEU A 58 -1.93 0.39 3.62
C LEU A 58 -0.94 -0.64 4.16
N PRO A 59 -1.32 -1.93 4.24
CA PRO A 59 -0.38 -3.00 4.50
C PRO A 59 0.65 -3.13 3.37
N CYS A 60 1.82 -3.69 3.68
CA CYS A 60 2.75 -4.12 2.65
C CYS A 60 2.41 -5.57 2.25
N PRO A 61 1.80 -5.80 1.07
CA PRO A 61 1.34 -7.13 0.69
C PRO A 61 2.51 -8.12 0.57
N GLU A 62 3.65 -7.68 0.04
CA GLU A 62 4.85 -8.52 -0.09
C GLU A 62 5.44 -8.90 1.26
N ALA A 63 5.47 -7.96 2.22
CA ALA A 63 6.01 -8.23 3.56
C ALA A 63 5.10 -9.17 4.35
N MET A 64 3.78 -9.04 4.21
CA MET A 64 2.83 -9.94 4.86
C MET A 64 2.83 -11.33 4.23
N PHE A 65 2.96 -11.43 2.90
CA PHE A 65 2.91 -12.70 2.19
C PHE A 65 4.24 -13.49 2.27
N PHE A 66 5.38 -12.82 2.10
CA PHE A 66 6.71 -13.48 2.06
C PHE A 66 7.54 -13.26 3.34
N GLY A 67 7.13 -12.35 4.22
CA GLY A 67 7.92 -11.93 5.37
C GLY A 67 9.06 -10.96 5.02
N MET A 68 9.79 -10.56 6.06
CA MET A 68 10.89 -9.59 5.94
C MET A 68 12.21 -10.19 5.43
N ARG A 69 12.30 -11.52 5.29
CA ARG A 69 13.46 -12.23 4.74
C ARG A 69 13.33 -12.53 3.24
N ARG A 70 12.34 -11.92 2.57
CA ARG A 70 12.08 -12.12 1.14
C ARG A 70 13.22 -11.60 0.27
N ARG A 71 13.36 -12.18 -0.91
CA ARG A 71 14.21 -11.69 -2.00
C ARG A 71 13.40 -10.73 -2.90
N GLU A 72 14.06 -10.21 -3.93
CA GLU A 72 13.38 -9.50 -5.01
C GLU A 72 12.34 -10.39 -5.69
N ILE A 73 11.21 -9.77 -6.04
CA ILE A 73 10.07 -10.42 -6.67
C ILE A 73 9.51 -9.44 -7.69
N THR A 74 8.99 -9.94 -8.80
CA THR A 74 8.39 -9.14 -9.88
C THR A 74 6.89 -9.38 -10.02
N LYS A 75 6.19 -8.47 -10.72
CA LYS A 75 4.73 -8.52 -10.88
C LYS A 75 4.26 -9.85 -11.48
N ASP A 76 4.91 -10.33 -12.54
CA ASP A 76 4.66 -11.61 -13.20
C ASP A 76 4.79 -12.83 -12.28
N GLN A 77 5.65 -12.76 -11.26
CA GLN A 77 5.75 -13.81 -10.23
C GLN A 77 4.62 -13.72 -9.20
N LEU A 78 4.10 -12.52 -8.94
CA LEU A 78 2.98 -12.25 -8.02
C LEU A 78 1.62 -12.40 -8.69
N ASP A 79 1.55 -12.35 -10.01
CA ASP A 79 0.31 -12.39 -10.77
C ASP A 79 -0.21 -13.82 -10.89
N HIS A 80 -0.62 -14.38 -9.75
CA HIS A 80 -1.25 -15.68 -9.65
C HIS A 80 -2.47 -15.63 -8.73
N PRO A 81 -3.43 -16.56 -8.87
CA PRO A 81 -4.71 -16.48 -8.17
C PRO A 81 -4.62 -16.42 -6.64
N ALA A 82 -3.62 -17.07 -6.03
CA ALA A 82 -3.48 -17.07 -4.58
C ALA A 82 -3.02 -15.72 -4.02
N TYR A 83 -2.06 -15.06 -4.67
CA TYR A 83 -1.63 -13.72 -4.24
C TYR A 83 -2.69 -12.67 -4.52
N ARG A 84 -3.42 -12.74 -5.64
CA ARG A 84 -4.57 -11.86 -5.89
C ARG A 84 -5.69 -12.02 -4.86
N ARG A 85 -6.00 -13.26 -4.45
CA ARG A 85 -6.95 -13.51 -3.35
C ARG A 85 -6.49 -12.86 -2.05
N PHE A 86 -5.22 -13.06 -1.70
CA PHE A 86 -4.61 -12.44 -0.53
C PHE A 86 -4.68 -10.90 -0.59
N CYS A 87 -4.37 -10.28 -1.74
CA CYS A 87 -4.50 -8.84 -1.95
C CYS A 87 -5.92 -8.32 -1.69
N ARG A 88 -6.96 -9.03 -2.16
CA ARG A 88 -8.35 -8.65 -1.89
C ARG A 88 -8.69 -8.76 -0.40
N GLU A 89 -8.28 -9.85 0.24
CA GLU A 89 -8.53 -10.09 1.67
C GLU A 89 -7.96 -8.96 2.53
N ILE A 90 -6.68 -8.63 2.37
CA ILE A 90 -6.03 -7.60 3.19
C ILE A 90 -6.56 -6.17 2.90
N PHE A 91 -7.17 -5.95 1.75
CA PHE A 91 -7.75 -4.65 1.39
C PHE A 91 -9.21 -4.51 1.79
N THR A 92 -9.93 -5.61 2.04
CA THR A 92 -11.40 -5.58 2.22
C THR A 92 -11.83 -4.58 3.29
N HIS A 93 -11.19 -4.59 4.45
CA HIS A 93 -11.51 -3.66 5.55
C HIS A 93 -11.18 -2.19 5.23
N PHE A 94 -10.16 -1.95 4.39
CA PHE A 94 -9.87 -0.61 3.92
C PHE A 94 -10.88 -0.17 2.87
N ALA A 95 -11.34 -1.07 2.00
CA ALA A 95 -12.38 -0.76 1.04
C ALA A 95 -13.69 -0.37 1.73
N ASP A 96 -14.07 -1.08 2.81
CA ASP A 96 -15.24 -0.74 3.63
C ASP A 96 -15.11 0.67 4.23
N LEU A 97 -13.96 0.97 4.85
CA LEU A 97 -13.70 2.30 5.42
C LEU A 97 -13.69 3.42 4.36
N LEU A 98 -13.07 3.17 3.21
CA LEU A 98 -12.98 4.15 2.12
C LEU A 98 -14.34 4.41 1.48
N GLU A 99 -15.21 3.40 1.41
CA GLU A 99 -16.58 3.56 0.95
C GLU A 99 -17.37 4.50 1.88
N ASP A 100 -17.28 4.30 3.20
CA ASP A 100 -17.95 5.15 4.20
C ASP A 100 -17.39 6.59 4.22
N LEU A 101 -16.07 6.74 4.12
CA LEU A 101 -15.43 8.06 4.02
C LEU A 101 -15.89 8.81 2.77
N ALA A 102 -15.90 8.14 1.61
CA ALA A 102 -16.38 8.74 0.36
C ALA A 102 -17.86 9.11 0.44
N ALA A 103 -18.70 8.27 1.05
CA ALA A 103 -20.11 8.56 1.27
C ALA A 103 -20.34 9.78 2.17
N SER A 104 -19.39 10.06 3.07
CA SER A 104 -19.37 11.25 3.95
C SER A 104 -18.79 12.50 3.28
N GLY A 105 -18.40 12.43 2.00
CA GLY A 105 -17.86 13.56 1.24
C GLY A 105 -16.34 13.73 1.33
N VAL A 106 -15.62 12.78 1.94
CA VAL A 106 -14.16 12.81 2.04
C VAL A 106 -13.53 12.45 0.70
N LYS A 107 -12.55 13.23 0.26
CA LYS A 107 -11.75 12.95 -0.95
C LYS A 107 -10.70 11.88 -0.64
N ILE A 108 -10.57 10.89 -1.52
CA ILE A 108 -9.59 9.81 -1.36
C ILE A 108 -8.46 10.00 -2.38
N LYS A 109 -7.23 10.13 -1.88
CA LYS A 109 -6.03 10.15 -2.71
C LYS A 109 -5.11 8.99 -2.35
N ILE A 110 -4.83 8.11 -3.30
CA ILE A 110 -4.02 6.91 -3.12
C ILE A 110 -2.60 7.14 -3.66
N LEU A 111 -1.59 6.94 -2.83
CA LEU A 111 -0.18 7.07 -3.20
C LEU A 111 0.51 5.71 -3.27
N GLY A 112 0.90 5.34 -4.48
CA GLY A 112 1.64 4.14 -4.81
C GLY A 112 3.15 4.26 -4.64
N VAL A 113 3.79 3.11 -4.67
CA VAL A 113 5.24 2.99 -4.56
C VAL A 113 5.80 2.70 -5.95
N PRO A 114 6.40 3.70 -6.64
CA PRO A 114 6.87 3.51 -8.00
C PRO A 114 7.79 2.29 -8.12
N LYS A 115 7.60 1.54 -9.20
CA LYS A 115 8.35 0.32 -9.56
C LYS A 115 8.09 -0.89 -8.67
N SER A 116 7.23 -0.79 -7.65
CA SER A 116 6.85 -1.95 -6.85
C SER A 116 6.03 -2.94 -7.69
N PRO A 117 6.29 -4.25 -7.58
CA PRO A 117 5.51 -5.29 -8.25
C PRO A 117 4.06 -5.38 -7.72
N SER A 118 3.81 -4.85 -6.50
CA SER A 118 2.48 -4.82 -5.89
C SER A 118 1.88 -3.42 -5.82
N CYS A 119 2.66 -2.45 -5.36
CA CYS A 119 2.18 -1.12 -4.99
C CYS A 119 2.46 -0.03 -6.02
N GLY A 120 3.08 -0.34 -7.17
CA GLY A 120 3.25 0.63 -8.25
C GLY A 120 1.91 0.98 -8.89
N VAL A 121 1.74 2.23 -9.33
CA VAL A 121 0.51 2.70 -9.99
C VAL A 121 0.73 2.88 -11.49
N GLU A 122 1.76 3.63 -11.87
CA GLU A 122 2.04 3.97 -13.25
C GLU A 122 3.14 3.10 -13.84
N ILE A 123 4.05 2.63 -12.99
CA ILE A 123 5.18 1.80 -13.37
C ILE A 123 5.44 0.68 -12.36
N THR A 124 5.70 -0.52 -12.87
CA THR A 124 5.95 -1.73 -12.07
C THR A 124 7.17 -2.48 -12.58
N SER A 125 7.64 -3.49 -11.84
CA SER A 125 8.81 -4.30 -12.20
C SER A 125 8.38 -5.70 -12.65
N ILE A 126 8.86 -6.13 -13.82
CA ILE A 126 8.59 -7.43 -14.42
C ILE A 126 9.90 -8.22 -14.63
N GLY A 127 9.85 -9.52 -14.38
CA GLY A 127 11.00 -10.45 -14.41
C GLY A 127 11.20 -11.11 -15.77
N GLY A 128 10.13 -11.35 -16.52
CA GLY A 128 10.20 -11.90 -17.88
C GLY A 128 9.88 -13.39 -17.91
N GLU A 129 10.60 -14.14 -18.74
CA GLU A 129 10.34 -15.59 -18.89
C GLU A 129 10.62 -16.36 -17.57
N PRO A 130 9.73 -17.27 -17.17
CA PRO A 130 9.92 -18.05 -15.96
C PRO A 130 11.07 -19.05 -16.12
N GLY A 131 11.81 -19.31 -15.04
CA GLY A 131 12.87 -20.32 -15.05
C GLY A 131 13.94 -20.07 -14.00
N LYS A 132 14.94 -20.95 -13.99
CA LYS A 132 16.10 -20.81 -13.12
C LYS A 132 17.08 -19.82 -13.73
N VAL A 133 17.31 -18.71 -13.04
CA VAL A 133 18.33 -17.73 -13.40
C VAL A 133 19.50 -17.78 -12.41
N LYS A 134 20.71 -17.47 -12.88
CA LYS A 134 21.88 -17.30 -12.02
C LYS A 134 21.83 -15.95 -11.30
N GLU A 135 21.40 -14.92 -12.03
CA GLU A 135 21.23 -13.56 -11.55
C GLU A 135 19.78 -13.11 -11.76
N PHE A 136 19.25 -12.36 -10.81
CA PHE A 136 17.90 -11.84 -10.90
C PHE A 136 17.90 -10.58 -11.76
N HIS A 137 17.21 -10.62 -12.90
CA HIS A 137 17.01 -9.46 -13.76
C HIS A 137 15.55 -9.05 -13.75
N HIS A 138 15.30 -7.75 -13.69
CA HIS A 138 13.98 -7.18 -13.88
C HIS A 138 14.09 -5.95 -14.77
N ARG A 139 12.99 -5.61 -15.44
CA ARG A 139 12.81 -4.35 -16.15
C ARG A 139 11.58 -3.63 -15.62
N HIS A 140 11.54 -2.32 -15.82
CA HIS A 140 10.33 -1.56 -15.50
C HIS A 140 9.40 -1.51 -16.71
N ALA A 141 8.10 -1.68 -16.45
CA ALA A 141 7.06 -1.63 -17.46
C ALA A 141 5.90 -0.73 -16.98
N PRO A 142 5.19 -0.04 -17.90
CA PRO A 142 4.00 0.72 -17.55
C PRO A 142 2.91 -0.16 -16.93
N GLY A 143 2.16 0.42 -16.01
CA GLY A 143 0.99 -0.16 -15.40
C GLY A 143 1.14 -0.46 -13.90
N PRO A 144 0.01 -0.75 -13.23
CA PRO A 144 -0.02 -0.98 -11.80
C PRO A 144 0.57 -2.34 -11.41
N GLY A 145 1.03 -2.42 -10.17
CA GLY A 145 1.33 -3.68 -9.49
C GLY A 145 0.07 -4.45 -9.10
N VAL A 146 0.23 -5.71 -8.72
CA VAL A 146 -0.90 -6.63 -8.47
C VAL A 146 -1.86 -6.12 -7.38
N PHE A 147 -1.33 -5.52 -6.31
CA PHE A 147 -2.17 -5.02 -5.23
C PHE A 147 -2.97 -3.78 -5.65
N MET A 148 -2.34 -2.84 -6.37
CA MET A 148 -3.02 -1.67 -6.90
C MET A 148 -4.10 -2.03 -7.93
N GLU A 149 -3.88 -3.06 -8.75
CA GLU A 149 -4.93 -3.57 -9.64
C GLU A 149 -6.17 -4.04 -8.87
N GLU A 150 -5.99 -4.79 -7.78
CA GLU A 150 -7.11 -5.28 -6.99
C GLU A 150 -7.80 -4.14 -6.21
N ILE A 151 -7.05 -3.16 -5.71
CA ILE A 151 -7.59 -1.93 -5.10
C ILE A 151 -8.47 -1.16 -6.09
N ILE A 152 -7.95 -0.89 -7.29
CA ILE A 152 -8.66 -0.14 -8.33
C ILE A 152 -9.96 -0.87 -8.72
N LYS A 153 -9.90 -2.19 -8.88
CA LYS A 153 -11.09 -3.01 -9.22
C LYS A 153 -12.13 -2.94 -8.11
N GLU A 154 -11.72 -3.10 -6.85
CA GLU A 154 -12.64 -3.14 -5.72
C GLU A 154 -13.31 -1.78 -5.47
N LEU A 155 -12.55 -0.68 -5.50
CA LEU A 155 -13.11 0.67 -5.34
C LEU A 155 -14.04 1.05 -6.50
N LYS A 156 -13.68 0.71 -7.74
CA LYS A 156 -14.58 0.92 -8.90
C LYS A 156 -15.87 0.12 -8.78
N LYS A 157 -15.79 -1.14 -8.34
CA LYS A 157 -16.97 -2.01 -8.12
C LYS A 157 -17.93 -1.40 -7.09
N ARG A 158 -17.40 -0.71 -6.07
CA ARG A 158 -18.16 -0.01 -5.02
C ARG A 158 -18.58 1.42 -5.40
N ASN A 159 -18.25 1.89 -6.61
CA ASN A 159 -18.48 3.26 -7.07
C ASN A 159 -17.81 4.34 -6.19
N VAL A 160 -16.71 4.00 -5.51
CA VAL A 160 -15.92 4.95 -4.74
C VAL A 160 -15.11 5.84 -5.68
N ARG A 161 -15.18 7.16 -5.50
CA ARG A 161 -14.35 8.13 -6.24
C ARG A 161 -13.00 8.28 -5.55
N PHE A 162 -11.92 8.21 -6.32
CA PHE A 162 -10.56 8.34 -5.81
C PHE A 162 -9.62 8.90 -6.88
N GLU A 163 -8.56 9.57 -6.42
CA GLU A 163 -7.36 9.88 -7.20
C GLU A 163 -6.25 8.87 -6.85
N ILE A 164 -5.39 8.53 -7.81
CA ILE A 164 -4.31 7.58 -7.58
C ILE A 164 -3.09 7.93 -8.44
N GLU A 165 -1.90 7.96 -7.82
CA GLU A 165 -0.62 8.24 -8.50
C GLU A 165 0.55 7.56 -7.79
N ASP A 166 1.70 7.48 -8.46
CA ASP A 166 2.95 7.06 -7.81
C ASP A 166 3.55 8.22 -6.99
N ALA A 167 4.05 7.91 -5.80
CA ALA A 167 4.67 8.90 -4.92
C ALA A 167 5.96 9.50 -5.49
N GLY A 168 6.17 10.80 -5.25
CA GLY A 168 7.42 11.50 -5.55
C GLY A 168 7.54 12.00 -7.00
N LYS A 169 6.40 12.23 -7.66
CA LYS A 169 6.32 13.18 -8.77
C LYS A 169 6.56 14.62 -8.29
#